data_AF-A0A087SGG1-F1
#
_entry.id   AF-A0A087SGG1-F1
#
_cell.length_a   1.000
_cell.length_b   1.000
_cell.length_c   1.000
_cell.angle_alpha   90.00
_cell.angle_beta   90.00
_cell.angle_gamma   90.00
#
_symmetry.space_group_name_H-M   'P 1'
#
loop_
_entity.id
_entity.type
_entity.pdbx_description
1 polymer ?
#
loop_
_entity_poly.entity_id
_entity_poly.type
_entity_poly.pdbx_seq_one_letter_code
_entity_poly.pdbx_strand_id
1 'polypeptide(L)'
;MVEPLADSGNIAVTFVNYNHLDFAKNWAYHMEKTGCTAYIMGAMDEETLKELVKLNIPTFYMASNLTTNDFGRFTKDFLDMGRKKAAMVESFLALGFDTLVSDVDAVWLRNPFPFFKKFKDADMLVSSEIYQTTSVAEGLEGLSGARHGVNIGVMFLRPRALSFVQEWIANMESDPKVWDQAELNHLFYSNMTSARDRSDGLLSIFNGKLVGGVLPNSLFCNGNSYMEETSWDGGLRPYSIHASGIHSATSGKRSRLREWGFWHDEPERFTHPVGFLSYDNHVPLELLKEVRDFNNRSWTVPGVLPHFKLVNAQLSQLRVALVAAKELGGAAAVLPHLWFGKEFNAWPGFGYLHEPRLKKPFAAPADYTMDLVRMDHEIPNEYREFSFLGKPEATSLLAARVVVTICQPEADEDCEEGEAPALPKDDAVRLKPNRSLYQLRTALSHLYKSYKVPPEAGWPHVSSPREPHACSSMRVRAPPGKEAGPSCAHPQEPLLHRCLQVVHFLGRMDRAVLLSASEVTSYNERMRSWAGAFCCVEGKPGHILYDLFWDVPGHINRFNKVQEGPWEPMPGP
;
A
#
# COMPACT_ATOMS: atom_id res chain seq x y z
N MET A 1 -13.70 30.62 -11.80
CA MET A 1 -13.03 29.35 -12.14
C MET A 1 -13.81 28.13 -11.66
N VAL A 2 -14.37 28.15 -10.44
CA VAL A 2 -15.10 26.99 -9.87
C VAL A 2 -16.51 26.82 -10.42
N GLU A 3 -17.28 27.91 -10.57
CA GLU A 3 -18.70 27.87 -10.97
C GLU A 3 -18.98 27.07 -12.26
N PRO A 4 -18.18 27.17 -13.34
CA PRO A 4 -18.38 26.34 -14.54
C PRO A 4 -18.16 24.83 -14.34
N LEU A 5 -17.48 24.43 -13.26
CA LEU A 5 -17.23 23.03 -12.93
C LEU A 5 -18.34 22.45 -12.06
N ALA A 6 -19.02 23.26 -11.25
CA ALA A 6 -19.96 22.79 -10.25
C ALA A 6 -21.22 22.15 -10.88
N ASP A 7 -21.68 21.03 -10.31
CA ASP A 7 -22.97 20.42 -10.66
C ASP A 7 -24.04 20.91 -9.68
N SER A 8 -24.89 21.84 -10.13
CA SER A 8 -26.03 22.32 -9.33
C SER A 8 -25.58 22.87 -7.96
N GLY A 9 -24.46 23.59 -7.91
CA GLY A 9 -23.84 24.12 -6.69
C GLY A 9 -22.95 23.13 -5.93
N ASN A 10 -22.84 21.88 -6.36
CA ASN A 10 -21.99 20.86 -5.75
C ASN A 10 -20.61 20.81 -6.41
N ILE A 11 -19.55 20.68 -5.61
CA ILE A 11 -18.17 20.54 -6.10
C ILE A 11 -17.37 19.58 -5.22
N ALA A 12 -16.61 18.68 -5.84
CA ALA A 12 -15.68 17.80 -5.16
C ALA A 12 -14.27 18.41 -5.18
N VAL A 13 -13.61 18.41 -4.03
CA VAL A 13 -12.33 19.08 -3.84
C VAL A 13 -11.38 18.12 -3.14
N THR A 14 -10.19 17.97 -3.71
CA THR A 14 -9.02 17.39 -3.03
C THR A 14 -7.85 18.36 -3.15
N PHE A 15 -6.74 18.06 -2.52
CA PHE A 15 -5.54 18.90 -2.53
C PHE A 15 -4.30 18.02 -2.40
N VAL A 16 -3.19 18.49 -2.99
CA VAL A 16 -2.01 17.64 -3.14
C VAL A 16 -0.74 18.47 -3.28
N ASN A 17 0.38 17.89 -2.82
CA ASN A 17 1.72 18.39 -3.08
C ASN A 17 2.46 17.50 -4.09
N TYR A 18 3.63 17.93 -4.55
CA TYR A 18 4.28 17.27 -5.68
C TYR A 18 4.65 15.80 -5.41
N ASN A 19 5.05 15.46 -4.18
CA ASN A 19 5.38 14.08 -3.79
C ASN A 19 4.20 13.11 -3.91
N HIS A 20 2.96 13.60 -3.93
CA HIS A 20 1.75 12.80 -4.07
C HIS A 20 1.04 13.01 -5.42
N LEU A 21 1.73 13.53 -6.43
CA LEU A 21 1.16 13.74 -7.76
C LEU A 21 0.61 12.45 -8.39
N ASP A 22 1.21 11.29 -8.08
CA ASP A 22 0.73 9.98 -8.50
C ASP A 22 -0.63 9.63 -7.90
N PHE A 23 -0.86 9.95 -6.61
CA PHE A 23 -2.18 9.85 -6.00
C PHE A 23 -3.19 10.81 -6.63
N ALA A 24 -2.79 12.04 -6.98
CA ALA A 24 -3.68 12.98 -7.67
C ALA A 24 -4.14 12.45 -9.02
N LYS A 25 -3.23 11.88 -9.82
CA LYS A 25 -3.58 11.22 -11.08
C LYS A 25 -4.56 10.07 -10.87
N ASN A 26 -4.31 9.23 -9.87
CA ASN A 26 -5.21 8.12 -9.54
C ASN A 26 -6.61 8.61 -9.12
N TRP A 27 -6.67 9.64 -8.26
CA TRP A 27 -7.92 10.24 -7.81
C TRP A 27 -8.73 10.80 -8.98
N ALA A 28 -8.09 11.58 -9.87
CA ALA A 28 -8.72 12.14 -11.06
C ALA A 28 -9.26 11.05 -11.98
N TYR A 29 -8.43 10.05 -12.30
CA TYR A 29 -8.82 8.91 -13.14
C TYR A 29 -10.09 8.21 -12.62
N HIS A 30 -10.18 7.99 -11.31
CA HIS A 30 -11.35 7.34 -10.71
C HIS A 30 -12.57 8.25 -10.71
N MET A 31 -12.42 9.54 -10.40
CA MET A 31 -13.53 10.51 -10.50
C MET A 31 -14.10 10.58 -11.92
N GLU A 32 -13.23 10.67 -12.93
CA GLU A 32 -13.63 10.65 -14.35
C GLU A 32 -14.34 9.34 -14.72
N LYS A 33 -13.85 8.19 -14.26
CA LYS A 33 -14.50 6.88 -14.49
C LYS A 33 -15.90 6.78 -13.90
N THR A 34 -16.20 7.55 -12.86
CA THR A 34 -17.56 7.61 -12.32
C THR A 34 -18.51 8.52 -13.10
N GLY A 35 -17.99 9.26 -14.09
CA GLY A 35 -18.72 10.30 -14.81
C GLY A 35 -18.91 11.59 -14.00
N CYS A 36 -18.16 11.77 -12.90
CA CYS A 36 -18.19 13.00 -12.13
C CYS A 36 -17.21 14.01 -12.72
N THR A 37 -17.73 15.08 -13.33
CA THR A 37 -16.92 16.20 -13.86
C THR A 37 -16.85 17.38 -12.91
N ALA A 38 -17.67 17.38 -11.85
CA ALA A 38 -17.75 18.46 -10.87
C ALA A 38 -16.69 18.30 -9.78
N TYR A 39 -15.43 18.42 -10.17
CA TYR A 39 -14.31 18.41 -9.25
C TYR A 39 -13.21 19.44 -9.58
N ILE A 40 -12.40 19.75 -8.59
CA ILE A 40 -11.22 20.61 -8.72
C ILE A 40 -10.16 20.23 -7.67
N MET A 41 -8.87 20.40 -7.99
CA MET A 41 -7.76 20.09 -7.10
C MET A 41 -7.00 21.33 -6.64
N GLY A 42 -6.76 21.45 -5.34
CA GLY A 42 -5.84 22.44 -4.77
C GLY A 42 -4.39 22.00 -4.93
N ALA A 43 -3.63 22.68 -5.79
CA ALA A 43 -2.18 22.49 -5.90
C ALA A 43 -1.46 23.24 -4.76
N MET A 44 -0.82 22.52 -3.84
CA MET A 44 -0.18 23.10 -2.66
C MET A 44 1.12 23.85 -2.99
N ASP A 45 1.73 23.56 -4.13
CA ASP A 45 2.99 24.11 -4.64
C ASP A 45 2.92 24.37 -6.16
N GLU A 46 3.86 25.15 -6.68
CA GLU A 46 3.88 25.55 -8.10
C GLU A 46 4.15 24.38 -9.05
N GLU A 47 4.93 23.39 -8.62
CA GLU A 47 5.33 22.25 -9.45
C GLU A 47 4.10 21.37 -9.74
N THR A 48 3.34 21.08 -8.69
CA THR A 48 2.03 20.42 -8.76
C THR A 48 1.08 21.19 -9.67
N LEU A 49 0.99 22.52 -9.52
CA LEU A 49 0.10 23.33 -10.36
C LEU A 49 0.45 23.19 -11.84
N LYS A 50 1.74 23.28 -12.19
CA LYS A 50 2.23 23.16 -13.57
C LYS A 50 1.90 21.79 -14.16
N GLU A 51 2.12 20.71 -13.42
CA GLU A 51 1.82 19.37 -13.92
C GLU A 51 0.31 19.10 -14.02
N LEU A 52 -0.52 19.52 -13.05
CA LEU A 52 -1.98 19.35 -13.15
C LEU A 52 -2.57 20.12 -14.34
N VAL A 53 -2.10 21.34 -14.61
CA VAL A 53 -2.49 22.11 -15.81
C VAL A 53 -2.11 21.38 -17.08
N LYS A 54 -0.88 20.85 -17.16
CA LYS A 54 -0.39 20.09 -18.32
C LYS A 54 -1.18 18.81 -18.56
N LEU A 55 -1.70 18.19 -17.49
CA LEU A 55 -2.56 17.01 -17.55
C LEU A 55 -4.04 17.36 -17.83
N ASN A 56 -4.40 18.64 -17.98
CA ASN A 56 -5.77 19.13 -18.09
C ASN A 56 -6.68 18.75 -16.91
N ILE A 57 -6.10 18.59 -15.72
CA ILE A 57 -6.86 18.34 -14.48
C ILE A 57 -7.29 19.70 -13.91
N PRO A 58 -8.59 19.95 -13.66
CA PRO A 58 -9.06 21.20 -13.08
C PRO A 58 -8.36 21.49 -11.75
N THR A 59 -7.68 22.64 -11.66
CA THR A 59 -6.84 22.97 -10.50
C THR A 59 -6.84 24.46 -10.16
N PHE A 60 -6.54 24.78 -8.91
CA PHE A 60 -6.22 26.12 -8.43
C PHE A 60 -4.99 26.09 -7.53
N TYR A 61 -4.30 27.22 -7.44
CA TYR A 61 -3.14 27.34 -6.54
C TYR A 61 -3.59 27.59 -5.10
N MET A 62 -3.20 26.70 -4.19
CA MET A 62 -3.56 26.75 -2.76
C MET A 62 -2.48 27.45 -1.91
N ALA A 63 -1.31 27.77 -2.49
CA ALA A 63 -0.23 28.55 -1.87
C ALA A 63 0.08 28.14 -0.42
N SER A 64 0.50 26.89 -0.22
CA SER A 64 0.65 26.36 1.14
C SER A 64 1.87 26.91 1.88
N ASN A 65 2.95 27.24 1.14
CA ASN A 65 4.31 27.47 1.66
C ASN A 65 4.86 26.30 2.50
N LEU A 66 4.34 25.09 2.29
CA LEU A 66 4.80 23.86 2.93
C LEU A 66 5.79 23.12 2.02
N THR A 67 6.49 22.14 2.59
CA THR A 67 7.40 21.28 1.84
C THR A 67 6.68 20.49 0.73
N THR A 68 7.42 20.18 -0.33
CA THR A 68 6.94 19.29 -1.40
C THR A 68 7.14 17.82 -1.06
N ASN A 69 7.90 17.49 -0.01
CA ASN A 69 8.13 16.12 0.48
C ASN A 69 6.90 15.54 1.19
N ASP A 70 6.93 14.24 1.50
CA ASP A 70 5.98 13.64 2.44
C ASP A 70 6.07 14.37 3.79
N PHE A 71 4.92 14.83 4.30
CA PHE A 71 4.85 15.56 5.55
C PHE A 71 5.21 14.67 6.74
N GLY A 72 4.96 13.36 6.67
CA GLY A 72 5.07 12.46 7.81
C GLY A 72 3.99 12.72 8.87
N ARG A 73 3.55 11.66 9.55
CA ARG A 73 2.43 11.75 10.49
C ARG A 73 2.78 12.62 11.71
N PHE A 74 1.88 13.54 12.09
CA PHE A 74 1.99 14.41 13.28
C PHE A 74 3.22 15.32 13.32
N THR A 75 3.91 15.53 12.20
CA THR A 75 4.92 16.58 12.10
C THR A 75 4.27 17.96 12.09
N LYS A 76 5.09 19.01 12.23
CA LYS A 76 4.61 20.38 12.10
C LYS A 76 3.93 20.61 10.74
N ASP A 77 4.56 20.16 9.65
CA ASP A 77 4.01 20.36 8.30
C ASP A 77 2.70 19.59 8.10
N PHE A 78 2.53 18.42 8.73
CA PHE A 78 1.26 17.69 8.73
C PHE A 78 0.15 18.46 9.43
N LEU A 79 0.44 19.03 10.60
CA LEU A 79 -0.52 19.86 11.34
C LEU A 79 -0.87 21.14 10.57
N ASP A 80 0.11 21.77 9.91
CA ASP A 80 -0.12 22.96 9.09
C ASP A 80 -0.91 22.63 7.82
N MET A 81 -0.69 21.46 7.21
CA MET A 81 -1.49 20.97 6.08
C MET A 81 -2.97 20.81 6.45
N GLY A 82 -3.28 20.30 7.65
CA GLY A 82 -4.65 20.25 8.17
C GLY A 82 -5.31 21.63 8.29
N ARG A 83 -4.55 22.66 8.70
CA ARG A 83 -5.05 24.05 8.74
C ARG A 83 -5.34 24.59 7.34
N LYS A 84 -4.47 24.29 6.36
CA LYS A 84 -4.70 24.67 4.95
C LYS A 84 -5.94 23.97 4.38
N LYS A 85 -6.17 22.70 4.71
CA LYS A 85 -7.40 21.97 4.37
C LYS A 85 -8.63 22.73 4.88
N ALA A 86 -8.67 23.07 6.17
CA ALA A 86 -9.82 23.77 6.74
C ALA A 86 -10.08 25.14 6.10
N ALA A 87 -9.04 25.95 5.87
CA ALA A 87 -9.15 27.25 5.18
C ALA A 87 -9.65 27.12 3.72
N MET A 88 -9.23 26.06 3.03
CA MET A 88 -9.78 25.73 1.71
C MET A 88 -11.27 25.43 1.81
N VAL A 89 -11.70 24.58 2.75
CA VAL A 89 -13.13 24.28 2.96
C VAL A 89 -13.91 25.57 3.23
N GLU A 90 -13.44 26.42 4.14
CA GLU A 90 -14.07 27.71 4.44
C GLU A 90 -14.29 28.54 3.17
N SER A 91 -13.27 28.63 2.31
CA SER A 91 -13.32 29.42 1.08
C SER A 91 -14.42 28.93 0.12
N PHE A 92 -14.57 27.62 -0.08
CA PHE A 92 -15.63 27.08 -0.93
C PHE A 92 -17.03 27.28 -0.33
N LEU A 93 -17.18 27.09 0.99
CA LEU A 93 -18.45 27.33 1.68
C LEU A 93 -18.85 28.81 1.64
N ALA A 94 -17.90 29.73 1.82
CA ALA A 94 -18.14 31.17 1.74
C ALA A 94 -18.53 31.63 0.33
N LEU A 95 -18.06 30.94 -0.70
CA LEU A 95 -18.47 31.13 -2.10
C LEU A 95 -19.85 30.52 -2.41
N GLY A 96 -20.48 29.82 -1.46
CA GLY A 96 -21.82 29.27 -1.59
C GLY A 96 -21.88 27.86 -2.20
N PHE A 97 -20.77 27.13 -2.28
CA PHE A 97 -20.74 25.77 -2.82
C PHE A 97 -21.02 24.70 -1.76
N ASP A 98 -21.82 23.70 -2.14
CA ASP A 98 -21.92 22.42 -1.43
C ASP A 98 -20.65 21.61 -1.73
N THR A 99 -19.79 21.43 -0.74
CA THR A 99 -18.41 21.00 -0.94
C THR A 99 -18.19 19.59 -0.42
N LEU A 100 -17.90 18.66 -1.33
CA LEU A 100 -17.34 17.34 -0.99
C LEU A 100 -15.82 17.47 -0.93
N VAL A 101 -15.23 17.20 0.22
CA VAL A 101 -13.79 17.21 0.45
C VAL A 101 -13.34 15.77 0.62
N SER A 102 -12.27 15.37 -0.07
CA SER A 102 -11.56 14.15 0.29
C SER A 102 -10.05 14.32 0.29
N ASP A 103 -9.38 13.54 1.13
CA ASP A 103 -7.94 13.33 1.00
C ASP A 103 -7.64 12.70 -0.38
N VAL A 104 -6.43 12.94 -0.89
CA VAL A 104 -6.04 12.55 -2.26
C VAL A 104 -5.86 11.04 -2.42
N ASP A 105 -5.73 10.33 -1.30
CA ASP A 105 -5.63 8.87 -1.21
C ASP A 105 -6.99 8.17 -1.04
N ALA A 106 -8.08 8.89 -1.31
CA ALA A 106 -9.39 8.31 -1.56
C ALA A 106 -9.54 7.86 -3.02
N VAL A 107 -10.24 6.75 -3.24
CA VAL A 107 -10.64 6.27 -4.56
C VAL A 107 -12.16 6.30 -4.66
N TRP A 108 -12.69 6.91 -5.73
CA TRP A 108 -14.12 7.00 -6.00
C TRP A 108 -14.57 5.94 -7.02
N LEU A 109 -15.47 5.05 -6.60
CA LEU A 109 -15.97 3.94 -7.42
C LEU A 109 -17.37 4.21 -8.01
N ARG A 110 -18.06 5.24 -7.52
CA ARG A 110 -19.36 5.71 -7.99
C ARG A 110 -19.40 7.23 -7.93
N ASN A 111 -20.25 7.86 -8.75
CA ASN A 111 -20.43 9.30 -8.69
C ASN A 111 -20.95 9.67 -7.29
N PRO A 112 -20.28 10.57 -6.54
CA PRO A 112 -20.62 10.84 -5.15
C PRO A 112 -21.95 11.54 -4.95
N PHE A 113 -22.27 12.54 -5.79
CA PHE A 113 -23.35 13.48 -5.51
C PHE A 113 -24.75 12.86 -5.43
N PRO A 114 -25.11 11.81 -6.21
CA PRO A 114 -26.36 11.08 -6.01
C PRO A 114 -26.59 10.60 -4.58
N PHE A 115 -25.55 10.21 -3.84
CA PHE A 115 -25.68 9.84 -2.43
C PHE A 115 -26.01 11.05 -1.56
N PHE A 116 -25.18 12.10 -1.64
CA PHE A 116 -25.32 13.30 -0.81
C PHE A 116 -26.62 14.08 -1.08
N LYS A 117 -27.16 14.02 -2.31
CA LYS A 117 -28.46 14.61 -2.70
C LYS A 117 -29.66 13.97 -1.97
N LYS A 118 -29.52 12.76 -1.40
CA LYS A 118 -30.57 12.12 -0.58
C LYS A 118 -30.77 12.82 0.76
N PHE A 119 -29.73 13.41 1.32
CA PHE A 119 -29.73 14.03 2.64
C PHE A 119 -29.68 15.56 2.53
N LYS A 120 -30.73 16.16 1.96
CA LYS A 120 -30.82 17.62 1.71
C LYS A 120 -30.80 18.46 2.99
N ASP A 121 -31.28 17.89 4.09
CA ASP A 121 -31.34 18.56 5.38
C ASP A 121 -30.01 18.54 6.13
N ALA A 122 -29.06 17.69 5.71
CA ALA A 122 -27.74 17.65 6.35
C ALA A 122 -26.96 18.94 6.06
N ASP A 123 -26.30 19.49 7.06
CA ASP A 123 -25.32 20.55 6.90
C ASP A 123 -23.91 19.99 6.71
N MET A 124 -23.68 18.80 7.28
CA MET A 124 -22.38 18.13 7.26
C MET A 124 -22.55 16.60 7.30
N LEU A 125 -21.86 15.89 6.42
CA LEU A 125 -21.72 14.43 6.45
C LEU A 125 -20.24 14.05 6.47
N VAL A 126 -19.83 13.12 7.33
CA VAL A 126 -18.41 12.80 7.54
C VAL A 126 -18.19 11.28 7.55
N SER A 127 -17.09 10.80 7.00
CA SER A 127 -16.72 9.37 7.07
C SER A 127 -16.43 8.91 8.50
N SER A 128 -16.44 7.59 8.72
CA SER A 128 -16.20 6.97 10.02
C SER A 128 -14.89 6.18 10.07
N GLU A 129 -14.37 6.03 11.30
CA GLU A 129 -13.24 5.15 11.60
C GLU A 129 -13.69 3.75 12.07
N ILE A 130 -14.99 3.45 12.03
CA ILE A 130 -15.51 2.17 12.52
C ILE A 130 -15.10 1.01 11.62
N TYR A 131 -15.04 -0.18 12.21
CA TYR A 131 -14.86 -1.41 11.44
C TYR A 131 -16.17 -1.85 10.83
N GLN A 132 -17.24 -2.00 11.61
CA GLN A 132 -18.52 -2.51 11.11
C GLN A 132 -19.54 -1.39 10.96
N THR A 133 -20.23 -1.38 9.81
CA THR A 133 -21.35 -0.47 9.60
C THR A 133 -22.53 -0.88 10.45
N THR A 134 -23.24 0.10 10.97
CA THR A 134 -24.56 -0.03 11.60
C THR A 134 -25.69 0.30 10.62
N SER A 135 -25.34 0.79 9.43
CA SER A 135 -26.30 1.15 8.40
C SER A 135 -26.84 -0.07 7.67
N VAL A 136 -28.10 0.03 7.22
CA VAL A 136 -28.76 -0.94 6.36
C VAL A 136 -28.94 -0.28 4.99
N ALA A 137 -28.62 -1.02 3.92
CA ALA A 137 -28.68 -0.52 2.55
C ALA A 137 -27.83 0.75 2.34
N GLU A 138 -28.41 1.82 1.77
CA GLU A 138 -27.72 3.09 1.47
C GLU A 138 -28.13 4.25 2.40
N GLY A 139 -28.32 3.97 3.69
CA GLY A 139 -28.57 4.98 4.74
C GLY A 139 -27.29 5.56 5.35
N LEU A 140 -27.44 6.41 6.38
CA LEU A 140 -26.31 6.83 7.23
C LEU A 140 -26.06 5.84 8.35
N GLU A 141 -24.95 5.98 9.06
CA GLU A 141 -24.73 5.26 10.32
C GLU A 141 -25.77 5.66 11.38
N GLY A 142 -26.24 4.69 12.15
CA GLY A 142 -27.09 4.96 13.31
C GLY A 142 -26.30 5.63 14.45
N LEU A 143 -27.00 6.13 15.47
CA LEU A 143 -26.38 6.82 16.61
C LEU A 143 -25.28 5.98 17.30
N SER A 144 -25.44 4.64 17.35
CA SER A 144 -24.42 3.74 17.89
C SER A 144 -23.14 3.77 17.04
N GLY A 145 -23.23 3.69 15.72
CA GLY A 145 -22.08 3.77 14.82
C GLY A 145 -21.44 5.16 14.84
N ALA A 146 -22.26 6.21 14.77
CA ALA A 146 -21.80 7.60 14.70
C ALA A 146 -20.99 8.07 15.91
N ARG A 147 -21.22 7.47 17.10
CA ARG A 147 -20.48 7.79 18.34
C ARG A 147 -19.01 7.36 18.35
N HIS A 148 -18.56 6.61 17.33
CA HIS A 148 -17.22 6.04 17.27
C HIS A 148 -16.39 6.74 16.19
N GLY A 149 -15.76 7.87 16.55
CA GLY A 149 -14.74 8.59 15.76
C GLY A 149 -15.07 8.88 14.29
N VAL A 150 -15.19 10.15 13.93
CA VAL A 150 -15.27 10.55 12.52
C VAL A 150 -13.88 10.75 11.92
N ASN A 151 -13.76 10.41 10.63
CA ASN A 151 -12.58 10.58 9.80
C ASN A 151 -12.78 11.76 8.84
N ILE A 152 -11.82 12.68 8.77
CA ILE A 152 -11.92 13.90 7.96
C ILE A 152 -11.42 13.74 6.52
N GLY A 153 -11.05 12.52 6.12
CA GLY A 153 -10.58 12.23 4.77
C GLY A 153 -11.71 12.10 3.75
N VAL A 154 -12.97 12.02 4.18
CA VAL A 154 -14.15 12.26 3.32
C VAL A 154 -15.20 13.05 4.12
N MET A 155 -15.52 14.25 3.66
CA MET A 155 -16.50 15.14 4.28
C MET A 155 -17.35 15.82 3.22
N PHE A 156 -18.63 16.02 3.47
CA PHE A 156 -19.49 16.84 2.63
C PHE A 156 -20.11 17.93 3.49
N LEU A 157 -19.86 19.19 3.16
CA LEU A 157 -20.29 20.34 3.94
C LEU A 157 -21.07 21.32 3.05
N ARG A 158 -22.13 21.90 3.61
CA ARG A 158 -22.92 22.95 2.95
C ARG A 158 -22.57 24.32 3.52
N PRO A 159 -22.88 25.44 2.83
CA PRO A 159 -22.61 26.79 3.33
C PRO A 159 -23.17 27.08 4.74
N ARG A 160 -24.23 26.38 5.15
CA ARG A 160 -24.79 26.46 6.51
C ARG A 160 -23.80 26.00 7.60
N ALA A 161 -22.85 25.14 7.28
CA ALA A 161 -21.78 24.69 8.18
C ALA A 161 -20.59 25.66 8.26
N LEU A 162 -20.64 26.84 7.61
CA LEU A 162 -19.53 27.79 7.59
C LEU A 162 -19.07 28.21 9.00
N SER A 163 -20.00 28.46 9.92
CA SER A 163 -19.67 28.86 11.31
C SER A 163 -18.96 27.74 12.08
N PHE A 164 -19.25 26.47 11.78
CA PHE A 164 -18.53 25.33 12.33
C PHE A 164 -17.08 25.31 11.84
N VAL A 165 -16.86 25.52 10.54
CA VAL A 165 -15.50 25.53 9.95
C VAL A 165 -14.69 26.70 10.49
N GLN A 166 -15.31 27.85 10.70
CA GLN A 166 -14.66 29.02 11.30
C GLN A 166 -14.22 28.77 12.75
N GLU A 167 -15.06 28.11 13.55
CA GLU A 167 -14.70 27.73 14.93
C GLU A 167 -13.59 26.66 14.92
N TRP A 168 -13.64 25.70 13.99
CA TRP A 168 -12.59 24.71 13.80
C TRP A 168 -11.23 25.34 13.49
N ILE A 169 -11.19 26.31 12.57
CA ILE A 169 -9.99 27.07 12.24
C ILE A 169 -9.49 27.85 13.45
N ALA A 170 -10.37 28.62 14.12
CA ALA A 170 -9.99 29.43 15.27
C ALA A 170 -9.38 28.60 16.42
N ASN A 171 -9.93 27.41 16.69
CA ASN A 171 -9.40 26.51 17.71
C ASN A 171 -8.01 25.98 17.33
N MET A 172 -7.80 25.61 16.06
CA MET A 172 -6.48 25.20 15.57
C MET A 172 -5.45 26.32 15.52
N GLU A 173 -5.86 27.58 15.32
CA GLU A 173 -4.97 28.74 15.37
C GLU A 173 -4.59 29.11 16.80
N SER A 174 -5.45 28.80 17.78
CA SER A 174 -5.20 29.07 19.20
C SER A 174 -4.10 28.19 19.82
N ASP A 175 -3.89 26.98 19.29
CA ASP A 175 -2.80 26.09 19.70
C ASP A 175 -2.23 25.32 18.49
N PRO A 176 -0.93 25.54 18.14
CA PRO A 176 -0.29 24.88 17.00
C PRO A 176 -0.22 23.35 17.11
N LYS A 177 -0.42 22.77 18.31
CA LYS A 177 -0.40 21.32 18.54
C LYS A 177 -1.73 20.64 18.23
N VAL A 178 -2.81 21.41 18.08
CA VAL A 178 -4.13 20.87 17.79
C VAL A 178 -4.10 20.18 16.43
N TRP A 179 -4.54 18.92 16.43
CA TRP A 179 -4.71 18.10 15.23
C TRP A 179 -6.11 18.34 14.66
N ASP A 180 -6.17 18.59 13.35
CA ASP A 180 -7.38 18.94 12.62
C ASP A 180 -8.53 17.95 12.82
N GLN A 181 -8.28 16.64 12.68
CA GLN A 181 -9.31 15.61 12.92
C GLN A 181 -9.76 15.57 14.39
N ALA A 182 -8.85 15.74 15.35
CA ALA A 182 -9.22 15.70 16.77
C ALA A 182 -10.17 16.85 17.12
N GLU A 183 -9.88 18.05 16.61
CA GLU A 183 -10.75 19.21 16.85
C GLU A 183 -12.08 19.10 16.10
N LEU A 184 -12.08 18.60 14.86
CA LEU A 184 -13.32 18.35 14.14
C LEU A 184 -14.22 17.35 14.89
N ASN A 185 -13.64 16.29 15.45
CA ASN A 185 -14.37 15.33 16.30
C ASN A 185 -14.96 16.02 17.54
N HIS A 186 -14.17 16.87 18.22
CA HIS A 186 -14.63 17.61 19.40
C HIS A 186 -15.86 18.49 19.09
N LEU A 187 -15.80 19.28 18.02
CA LEU A 187 -16.92 20.13 17.60
C LEU A 187 -18.12 19.31 17.12
N PHE A 188 -17.89 18.27 16.31
CA PHE A 188 -18.95 17.41 15.78
C PHE A 188 -19.75 16.72 16.90
N TYR A 189 -19.06 16.22 17.93
CA TYR A 189 -19.68 15.50 19.05
C TYR A 189 -20.28 16.39 20.14
N SER A 190 -20.06 17.70 20.09
CA SER A 190 -20.56 18.64 21.09
C SER A 190 -22.10 18.58 21.20
N ASN A 191 -22.59 18.03 22.32
CA ASN A 191 -24.01 17.76 22.60
C ASN A 191 -24.73 16.97 21.48
N MET A 192 -24.01 16.03 20.85
CA MET A 192 -24.57 15.22 19.76
C MET A 192 -25.74 14.34 20.22
N THR A 193 -26.86 14.43 19.52
CA THR A 193 -28.07 13.62 19.77
C THR A 193 -28.72 13.22 18.45
N SER A 194 -29.65 12.26 18.46
CA SER A 194 -30.47 12.00 17.26
C SER A 194 -31.29 13.23 16.90
N ALA A 195 -31.40 13.53 15.61
CA ALA A 195 -32.34 14.56 15.16
C ALA A 195 -33.78 14.12 15.48
N ARG A 196 -34.61 15.03 16.02
CA ARG A 196 -35.99 14.72 16.43
C ARG A 196 -36.82 14.26 15.23
N ASP A 197 -37.63 13.23 15.44
CA ASP A 197 -38.58 12.68 14.47
C ASP A 197 -37.96 12.19 13.15
N ARG A 198 -36.68 11.78 13.18
CA ARG A 198 -35.96 11.23 12.01
C ARG A 198 -35.49 9.80 12.23
N SER A 199 -35.51 9.01 11.15
CA SER A 199 -35.03 7.62 11.10
C SER A 199 -33.96 7.38 10.02
N ASP A 200 -33.51 8.43 9.34
CA ASP A 200 -32.55 8.39 8.23
C ASP A 200 -31.08 8.49 8.69
N GLY A 201 -30.84 8.47 10.00
CA GLY A 201 -29.52 8.54 10.62
C GLY A 201 -28.95 9.95 10.77
N LEU A 202 -29.74 11.00 10.47
CA LEU A 202 -29.33 12.38 10.77
C LEU A 202 -29.35 12.68 12.27
N LEU A 203 -28.39 13.52 12.67
CA LEU A 203 -28.06 13.84 14.05
C LEU A 203 -28.12 15.36 14.26
N SER A 204 -28.46 15.77 15.47
CA SER A 204 -28.23 17.13 15.94
C SER A 204 -26.79 17.21 16.46
N ILE A 205 -25.94 18.02 15.82
CA ILE A 205 -24.50 18.16 16.13
C ILE A 205 -24.16 19.60 16.51
N PHE A 206 -22.92 19.86 16.95
CA PHE A 206 -22.40 21.20 17.20
C PHE A 206 -23.34 22.05 18.08
N ASN A 207 -23.66 21.53 19.27
CA ASN A 207 -24.58 22.15 20.22
C ASN A 207 -26.01 22.37 19.69
N GLY A 208 -26.43 21.53 18.74
CA GLY A 208 -27.74 21.61 18.09
C GLY A 208 -27.88 22.74 17.08
N LYS A 209 -26.77 23.38 16.69
CA LYS A 209 -26.75 24.43 15.66
C LYS A 209 -26.83 23.86 14.24
N LEU A 210 -26.41 22.60 14.03
CA LEU A 210 -26.33 21.96 12.73
C LEU A 210 -26.95 20.56 12.74
N VAL A 211 -27.41 20.13 11.57
CA VAL A 211 -27.83 18.76 11.29
C VAL A 211 -26.68 18.01 10.63
N GLY A 212 -26.17 16.97 11.28
CA GLY A 212 -25.03 16.18 10.83
C GLY A 212 -25.38 14.75 10.51
N GLY A 213 -24.41 13.99 10.03
CA GLY A 213 -24.52 12.55 9.87
C GLY A 213 -23.17 11.89 9.60
N VAL A 214 -23.10 10.59 9.83
CA VAL A 214 -21.88 9.81 9.61
C VAL A 214 -22.11 8.86 8.44
N LEU A 215 -21.20 8.90 7.46
CA LEU A 215 -21.28 8.10 6.25
C LEU A 215 -21.11 6.61 6.58
N PRO A 216 -21.90 5.74 5.94
CA PRO A 216 -21.86 4.31 6.22
C PRO A 216 -20.53 3.71 5.77
N ASN A 217 -19.83 3.04 6.68
CA ASN A 217 -18.51 2.47 6.39
C ASN A 217 -18.55 1.36 5.31
N SER A 218 -19.72 0.76 5.06
CA SER A 218 -19.94 -0.17 3.96
C SER A 218 -19.95 0.49 2.58
N LEU A 219 -20.21 1.81 2.49
CA LEU A 219 -20.21 2.54 1.22
C LEU A 219 -19.07 3.55 1.10
N PHE A 220 -18.56 4.04 2.23
CA PHE A 220 -17.43 4.97 2.31
C PHE A 220 -16.35 4.32 3.17
N CYS A 221 -15.73 3.27 2.62
CA CYS A 221 -14.83 2.40 3.37
C CYS A 221 -13.54 3.16 3.74
N ASN A 222 -12.99 2.82 4.90
CA ASN A 222 -11.61 3.16 5.25
C ASN A 222 -10.69 1.96 4.92
N GLY A 223 -9.37 2.18 4.92
CA GLY A 223 -8.40 1.17 4.53
C GLY A 223 -8.32 -0.03 5.48
N ASN A 224 -8.84 0.11 6.70
CA ASN A 224 -8.96 -0.97 7.67
C ASN A 224 -10.26 -1.77 7.50
N SER A 225 -11.28 -1.20 6.86
CA SER A 225 -12.60 -1.82 6.71
C SER A 225 -12.83 -2.44 5.35
N TYR A 226 -12.14 -1.95 4.31
CA TYR A 226 -12.18 -2.56 2.98
C TYR A 226 -11.36 -3.86 2.93
N MET A 227 -12.00 -4.92 2.45
CA MET A 227 -11.48 -6.27 2.29
C MET A 227 -11.94 -6.80 0.95
N GLU A 228 -11.00 -7.17 0.08
CA GLU A 228 -11.22 -7.54 -1.33
C GLU A 228 -12.30 -8.62 -1.50
N GLU A 229 -12.37 -9.58 -0.58
CA GLU A 229 -13.29 -10.72 -0.66
C GLU A 229 -14.64 -10.51 0.05
N THR A 230 -14.71 -9.65 1.07
CA THR A 230 -15.89 -9.59 1.96
C THR A 230 -16.62 -8.25 1.97
N SER A 231 -15.98 -7.18 1.49
CA SER A 231 -16.62 -5.86 1.44
C SER A 231 -17.78 -5.78 0.44
N TRP A 232 -17.92 -6.77 -0.43
CA TRP A 232 -18.97 -6.87 -1.45
C TRP A 232 -20.07 -7.88 -1.09
N ASP A 233 -19.90 -8.67 -0.03
CA ASP A 233 -20.79 -9.81 0.32
C ASP A 233 -22.21 -9.39 0.74
N GLY A 234 -22.46 -8.08 0.87
CA GLY A 234 -23.81 -7.49 1.04
C GLY A 234 -24.46 -6.96 -0.24
N GLY A 235 -23.82 -7.15 -1.41
CA GLY A 235 -24.32 -6.71 -2.72
C GLY A 235 -24.24 -5.22 -3.01
N LEU A 236 -23.64 -4.42 -2.12
CA LEU A 236 -23.48 -2.97 -2.31
C LEU A 236 -22.07 -2.62 -2.76
N ARG A 237 -22.00 -1.92 -3.89
CA ARG A 237 -20.75 -1.32 -4.37
C ARG A 237 -20.44 -0.05 -3.57
N PRO A 238 -19.24 0.08 -2.96
CA PRO A 238 -18.85 1.32 -2.29
C PRO A 238 -18.88 2.53 -3.23
N TYR A 239 -19.15 3.70 -2.68
CA TYR A 239 -18.91 4.98 -3.34
C TYR A 239 -17.44 5.37 -3.30
N SER A 240 -16.78 5.16 -2.15
CA SER A 240 -15.36 5.45 -2.00
C SER A 240 -14.64 4.46 -1.10
N ILE A 241 -13.32 4.39 -1.28
CA ILE A 241 -12.39 3.73 -0.38
C ILE A 241 -11.30 4.75 -0.05
N HIS A 242 -11.20 5.15 1.21
CA HIS A 242 -10.15 6.03 1.71
C HIS A 242 -9.03 5.19 2.31
N ALA A 243 -7.81 5.34 1.80
CA ALA A 243 -6.61 4.60 2.23
C ALA A 243 -6.09 4.97 3.65
N SER A 244 -6.98 5.31 4.57
CA SER A 244 -6.71 5.53 6.00
C SER A 244 -6.30 4.23 6.71
N GLY A 245 -5.40 4.35 7.69
CA GLY A 245 -5.06 3.23 8.59
C GLY A 245 -4.14 2.16 7.99
N ILE A 246 -3.71 2.31 6.75
CA ILE A 246 -2.81 1.36 6.07
C ILE A 246 -1.37 1.47 6.62
N HIS A 247 -0.70 0.33 6.76
CA HIS A 247 0.69 0.27 7.25
C HIS A 247 1.67 0.78 6.18
N SER A 248 2.94 0.99 6.55
CA SER A 248 3.98 1.45 5.61
C SER A 248 3.66 2.77 4.88
N ALA A 249 2.92 3.67 5.55
CA ALA A 249 2.65 5.05 5.11
C ALA A 249 2.24 5.13 3.63
N THR A 250 2.77 6.10 2.89
CA THR A 250 2.45 6.36 1.47
C THR A 250 2.75 5.16 0.56
N SER A 251 3.86 4.46 0.79
CA SER A 251 4.23 3.24 0.04
C SER A 251 3.22 2.12 0.23
N GLY A 252 2.76 1.89 1.46
CA GLY A 252 1.75 0.88 1.74
C GLY A 252 0.37 1.25 1.21
N LYS A 253 -0.04 2.52 1.29
CA LYS A 253 -1.27 2.99 0.64
C LYS A 253 -1.27 2.70 -0.87
N ARG A 254 -0.18 3.04 -1.56
CA ARG A 254 -0.01 2.77 -2.99
C ARG A 254 -0.04 1.26 -3.30
N SER A 255 0.73 0.48 -2.56
CA SER A 255 0.76 -0.98 -2.68
C SER A 255 -0.63 -1.57 -2.52
N ARG A 256 -1.38 -1.10 -1.51
CA ARG A 256 -2.70 -1.63 -1.21
C ARG A 256 -3.73 -1.30 -2.27
N LEU A 257 -3.73 -0.06 -2.77
CA LEU A 257 -4.59 0.32 -3.88
C LEU A 257 -4.27 -0.49 -5.15
N ARG A 258 -3.00 -0.88 -5.38
CA ARG A 258 -2.63 -1.78 -6.48
C ARG A 258 -3.09 -3.21 -6.25
N GLU A 259 -2.97 -3.72 -5.04
CA GLU A 259 -3.47 -5.04 -4.63
C GLU A 259 -4.96 -5.15 -4.90
N TRP A 260 -5.75 -4.15 -4.47
CA TRP A 260 -7.19 -4.09 -4.70
C TRP A 260 -7.63 -3.76 -6.14
N GLY A 261 -6.70 -3.51 -7.05
CA GLY A 261 -7.04 -3.13 -8.44
C GLY A 261 -7.57 -1.70 -8.60
N PHE A 262 -7.36 -0.83 -7.61
CA PHE A 262 -7.81 0.57 -7.57
C PHE A 262 -6.68 1.58 -7.78
N TRP A 263 -5.54 1.12 -8.28
CA TRP A 263 -4.46 1.99 -8.73
C TRP A 263 -4.34 1.96 -10.24
N HIS A 264 -4.37 3.13 -10.88
CA HIS A 264 -4.10 3.29 -12.30
C HIS A 264 -2.58 3.29 -12.53
N ASP A 265 -2.04 2.13 -12.88
CA ASP A 265 -0.62 2.00 -13.23
C ASP A 265 -0.36 2.52 -14.65
N GLU A 266 0.74 3.25 -14.80
CA GLU A 266 1.28 3.61 -16.11
C GLU A 266 1.84 2.36 -16.82
N PRO A 267 1.80 2.27 -18.16
CA PRO A 267 2.25 1.09 -18.91
C PRO A 267 3.67 0.63 -18.56
N GLU A 268 4.56 1.55 -18.22
CA GLU A 268 5.95 1.28 -17.85
C GLU A 268 6.05 0.37 -16.62
N ARG A 269 5.04 0.34 -15.74
CA ARG A 269 5.01 -0.55 -14.56
C ARG A 269 5.12 -2.02 -14.93
N PHE A 270 4.60 -2.40 -16.09
CA PHE A 270 4.60 -3.76 -16.64
C PHE A 270 5.85 -4.05 -17.49
N THR A 271 6.82 -3.13 -17.50
CA THR A 271 8.11 -3.32 -18.15
C THR A 271 9.21 -3.36 -17.09
N HIS A 272 10.24 -4.17 -17.34
CA HIS A 272 11.42 -4.23 -16.50
C HIS A 272 12.63 -4.62 -17.37
N PRO A 273 13.81 -3.97 -17.23
CA PRO A 273 14.98 -4.23 -18.10
C PRO A 273 15.43 -5.69 -18.11
N VAL A 274 15.25 -6.39 -16.98
CA VAL A 274 15.62 -7.79 -16.79
C VAL A 274 14.42 -8.72 -16.87
N GLY A 275 13.21 -8.22 -16.60
CA GLY A 275 12.02 -9.04 -16.37
C GLY A 275 11.73 -9.27 -14.88
N PHE A 276 10.91 -10.28 -14.61
CA PHE A 276 10.29 -10.53 -13.30
C PHE A 276 10.57 -11.94 -12.80
N LEU A 277 10.63 -12.10 -11.49
CA LEU A 277 10.62 -13.40 -10.81
C LEU A 277 9.31 -13.55 -10.03
N SER A 278 8.63 -14.66 -10.19
CA SER A 278 7.46 -15.02 -9.37
C SER A 278 7.59 -16.46 -8.87
N TYR A 279 6.79 -16.84 -7.88
CA TYR A 279 6.79 -18.20 -7.37
C TYR A 279 5.47 -18.57 -6.71
N ASP A 280 5.17 -19.86 -6.69
CA ASP A 280 4.07 -20.40 -5.90
C ASP A 280 4.50 -20.51 -4.43
N ASN A 281 3.90 -19.70 -3.58
CA ASN A 281 4.17 -19.72 -2.14
C ASN A 281 3.57 -20.98 -1.51
N HIS A 282 4.43 -21.89 -1.06
CA HIS A 282 4.00 -23.13 -0.43
C HIS A 282 3.68 -22.91 1.05
N VAL A 283 2.45 -23.23 1.47
CA VAL A 283 2.07 -23.13 2.88
C VAL A 283 1.69 -24.52 3.41
N PRO A 284 2.41 -25.05 4.42
CA PRO A 284 2.06 -26.34 5.02
C PRO A 284 0.64 -26.34 5.58
N LEU A 285 -0.17 -27.32 5.15
CA LEU A 285 -1.56 -27.47 5.58
C LEU A 285 -1.72 -27.56 7.10
N GLU A 286 -0.74 -28.16 7.79
CA GLU A 286 -0.78 -28.28 9.25
C GLU A 286 -0.67 -26.92 9.96
N LEU A 287 0.09 -25.96 9.42
CA LEU A 287 0.17 -24.61 9.99
C LEU A 287 -1.13 -23.82 9.77
N LEU A 288 -1.78 -24.02 8.61
CA LEU A 288 -3.09 -23.43 8.34
C LEU A 288 -4.16 -23.98 9.30
N LYS A 289 -4.15 -25.29 9.56
CA LYS A 289 -5.05 -25.93 10.53
C LYS A 289 -4.77 -25.48 11.96
N GLU A 290 -3.50 -25.45 12.38
CA GLU A 290 -3.08 -25.00 13.72
C GLU A 290 -3.65 -23.61 14.00
N VAL A 291 -3.45 -22.67 13.07
CA VAL A 291 -3.97 -21.31 13.19
C VAL A 291 -5.50 -21.23 13.20
N ARG A 292 -6.17 -22.00 12.34
CA ARG A 292 -7.64 -22.03 12.25
C ARG A 292 -8.26 -22.49 13.57
N ASP A 293 -7.67 -23.53 14.17
CA ASP A 293 -8.20 -24.21 15.36
C ASP A 293 -7.69 -23.56 16.65
N PHE A 294 -6.72 -22.62 16.57
CA PHE A 294 -6.16 -21.92 17.72
C PHE A 294 -7.12 -20.87 18.29
N ASN A 295 -7.79 -21.23 19.39
CA ASN A 295 -8.81 -20.40 20.03
C ASN A 295 -8.30 -19.43 21.11
N ASN A 296 -6.98 -19.26 21.26
CA ASN A 296 -6.45 -18.29 22.22
C ASN A 296 -6.53 -16.85 21.66
N ARG A 297 -7.23 -15.97 22.38
CA ARG A 297 -7.38 -14.55 22.05
C ARG A 297 -6.38 -13.63 22.78
N SER A 298 -5.54 -14.16 23.68
CA SER A 298 -4.53 -13.36 24.40
C SER A 298 -3.56 -12.71 23.41
N TRP A 299 -3.07 -11.52 23.75
CA TRP A 299 -2.05 -10.83 22.94
C TRP A 299 -0.64 -11.08 23.49
N THR A 300 -0.46 -12.00 24.43
CA THR A 300 0.85 -12.49 24.88
C THR A 300 1.64 -13.17 23.76
N VAL A 301 2.97 -13.30 23.93
CA VAL A 301 3.83 -14.05 22.98
C VAL A 301 3.29 -15.46 22.71
N PRO A 302 2.93 -16.29 23.71
CA PRO A 302 2.29 -17.59 23.46
C PRO A 302 0.99 -17.51 22.66
N GLY A 303 0.22 -16.43 22.82
CA GLY A 303 -1.04 -16.18 22.10
C GLY A 303 -0.85 -15.76 20.63
N VAL A 304 0.39 -15.57 20.17
CA VAL A 304 0.71 -15.24 18.78
C VAL A 304 1.65 -16.25 18.12
N LEU A 305 2.16 -17.25 18.86
CA LEU A 305 3.11 -18.22 18.32
C LEU A 305 2.62 -18.95 17.05
N PRO A 306 1.38 -19.47 16.97
CA PRO A 306 0.91 -20.13 15.75
C PRO A 306 0.89 -19.20 14.52
N HIS A 307 0.58 -17.92 14.73
CA HIS A 307 0.66 -16.91 13.67
C HIS A 307 2.10 -16.78 13.18
N PHE A 308 3.08 -16.65 14.07
CA PHE A 308 4.48 -16.52 13.68
C PHE A 308 5.02 -17.78 13.01
N LYS A 309 4.66 -18.98 13.48
CA LYS A 309 5.02 -20.23 12.78
C LYS A 309 4.54 -20.23 11.34
N LEU A 310 3.29 -19.82 11.11
CA LEU A 310 2.69 -19.73 9.77
C LEU A 310 3.40 -18.69 8.90
N VAL A 311 3.63 -17.48 9.40
CA VAL A 311 4.27 -16.40 8.62
C VAL A 311 5.74 -16.72 8.34
N ASN A 312 6.49 -17.19 9.34
CA ASN A 312 7.91 -17.53 9.23
C ASN A 312 8.17 -18.58 8.14
N ALA A 313 7.35 -19.63 8.04
CA ALA A 313 7.47 -20.65 7.00
C ALA A 313 7.40 -20.07 5.56
N GLN A 314 6.72 -18.94 5.40
CA GLN A 314 6.58 -18.24 4.12
C GLN A 314 7.70 -17.20 3.91
N LEU A 315 8.17 -16.54 4.98
CA LEU A 315 9.26 -15.57 4.91
C LEU A 315 10.58 -16.18 4.41
N SER A 316 10.87 -17.44 4.74
CA SER A 316 12.06 -18.13 4.22
C SER A 316 11.99 -18.30 2.69
N GLN A 317 10.80 -18.56 2.13
CA GLN A 317 10.60 -18.62 0.68
C GLN A 317 10.75 -17.24 0.04
N LEU A 318 10.16 -16.21 0.66
CA LEU A 318 10.28 -14.82 0.20
C LEU A 318 11.74 -14.35 0.20
N ARG A 319 12.53 -14.69 1.24
CA ARG A 319 13.97 -14.43 1.27
C ARG A 319 14.65 -15.01 0.04
N VAL A 320 14.44 -16.31 -0.23
CA VAL A 320 15.10 -16.96 -1.38
C VAL A 320 14.62 -16.37 -2.71
N ALA A 321 13.36 -15.97 -2.83
CA ALA A 321 12.85 -15.28 -4.01
C ALA A 321 13.51 -13.92 -4.26
N LEU A 322 13.67 -13.09 -3.22
CA LEU A 322 14.35 -11.80 -3.32
C LEU A 322 15.83 -11.96 -3.68
N VAL A 323 16.50 -12.95 -3.09
CA VAL A 323 17.90 -13.27 -3.43
C VAL A 323 18.02 -13.76 -4.87
N ALA A 324 17.20 -14.74 -5.28
CA ALA A 324 17.22 -15.28 -6.63
C ALA A 324 16.93 -14.19 -7.68
N ALA A 325 15.97 -13.29 -7.41
CA ALA A 325 15.65 -12.18 -8.31
C ALA A 325 16.85 -11.25 -8.50
N LYS A 326 17.59 -10.96 -7.40
CA LYS A 326 18.80 -10.16 -7.49
C LYS A 326 19.90 -10.85 -8.29
N GLU A 327 20.08 -12.15 -8.06
CA GLU A 327 21.15 -12.95 -8.65
C GLU A 327 20.93 -13.25 -10.14
N LEU A 328 19.67 -13.27 -10.56
CA LEU A 328 19.27 -13.40 -11.96
C LEU A 328 19.26 -12.04 -12.66
N GLY A 329 20.34 -11.28 -12.49
CA GLY A 329 20.56 -9.99 -13.16
C GLY A 329 19.82 -8.80 -12.55
N GLY A 330 19.14 -8.97 -11.41
CA GLY A 330 18.37 -7.90 -10.76
C GLY A 330 16.93 -7.79 -11.25
N ALA A 331 16.27 -8.92 -11.54
CA ALA A 331 14.85 -8.97 -11.87
C ALA A 331 13.97 -8.41 -10.75
N ALA A 332 12.78 -7.94 -11.10
CA ALA A 332 11.80 -7.52 -10.09
C ALA A 332 11.07 -8.72 -9.49
N ALA A 333 11.10 -8.88 -8.17
CA ALA A 333 10.42 -9.96 -7.48
C ALA A 333 8.93 -9.65 -7.29
N VAL A 334 8.05 -10.55 -7.72
CA VAL A 334 6.62 -10.50 -7.40
C VAL A 334 6.41 -11.11 -6.01
N LEU A 335 5.97 -10.28 -5.07
CA LEU A 335 5.69 -10.70 -3.70
C LEU A 335 4.53 -11.72 -3.68
N PRO A 336 4.53 -12.70 -2.77
CA PRO A 336 3.45 -13.69 -2.69
C PRO A 336 2.23 -13.14 -1.94
N HIS A 337 1.10 -13.83 -2.07
CA HIS A 337 0.09 -13.82 -1.01
C HIS A 337 0.65 -14.52 0.23
N LEU A 338 0.68 -13.82 1.37
CA LEU A 338 1.10 -14.39 2.65
C LEU A 338 -0.11 -14.74 3.51
N TRP A 339 -0.15 -15.95 4.05
CA TRP A 339 -1.22 -16.39 4.93
C TRP A 339 -0.96 -15.98 6.38
N PHE A 340 -1.98 -15.42 7.01
CA PHE A 340 -1.95 -14.90 8.37
C PHE A 340 -2.90 -15.65 9.29
N GLY A 341 -2.49 -15.79 10.55
CA GLY A 341 -3.31 -16.41 11.59
C GLY A 341 -3.90 -15.49 12.64
N LYS A 342 -3.55 -14.22 12.59
CA LYS A 342 -4.03 -13.21 13.52
C LYS A 342 -3.95 -11.86 12.84
N GLU A 343 -5.01 -11.08 12.97
CA GLU A 343 -5.05 -9.69 12.55
C GLU A 343 -4.18 -8.82 13.46
N PHE A 344 -3.94 -7.58 13.05
CA PHE A 344 -3.27 -6.60 13.89
C PHE A 344 -4.22 -6.13 14.98
N ASN A 345 -3.69 -5.88 16.17
CA ASN A 345 -4.41 -5.04 17.11
C ASN A 345 -4.31 -3.62 16.54
N ALA A 346 -5.40 -3.15 15.94
CA ALA A 346 -5.48 -1.79 15.46
C ALA A 346 -5.12 -0.83 16.60
N TRP A 347 -4.46 0.26 16.24
CA TRP A 347 -3.86 1.21 17.17
C TRP A 347 -4.79 1.54 18.36
N PRO A 348 -4.29 1.52 19.60
CA PRO A 348 -5.09 1.78 20.79
C PRO A 348 -5.49 3.25 20.80
N GLY A 349 -6.70 3.55 20.33
CA GLY A 349 -7.21 4.92 20.26
C GLY A 349 -8.44 5.10 19.35
N PHE A 350 -8.69 4.16 18.44
CA PHE A 350 -9.78 4.28 17.46
C PHE A 350 -10.72 3.08 17.56
N GLY A 351 -11.88 3.31 18.19
CA GLY A 351 -13.13 2.59 17.92
C GLY A 351 -13.10 1.05 18.01
N TYR A 352 -13.48 0.55 19.17
CA TYR A 352 -13.82 -0.85 19.41
C TYR A 352 -14.85 -1.38 18.39
N LEU A 353 -14.51 -2.49 17.72
CA LEU A 353 -15.41 -3.60 17.41
C LEU A 353 -14.55 -4.88 17.41
N HIS A 354 -14.73 -5.68 18.45
CA HIS A 354 -13.87 -6.79 18.88
C HIS A 354 -14.04 -8.11 18.10
N GLU A 355 -14.72 -8.10 16.97
CA GLU A 355 -14.95 -9.32 16.21
C GLU A 355 -14.03 -9.36 14.99
N PRO A 356 -13.16 -10.38 14.88
CA PRO A 356 -12.36 -10.58 13.68
C PRO A 356 -13.31 -10.73 12.50
N ARG A 357 -13.30 -9.76 11.59
CA ARG A 357 -14.02 -9.90 10.31
C ARG A 357 -13.43 -11.00 9.45
N LEU A 358 -12.14 -11.25 9.62
CA LEU A 358 -11.40 -12.19 8.81
C LEU A 358 -11.48 -13.59 9.42
N LYS A 359 -12.09 -14.50 8.66
CA LYS A 359 -12.03 -15.92 8.95
C LYS A 359 -10.57 -16.36 8.86
N LYS A 360 -10.04 -16.87 9.96
CA LYS A 360 -8.67 -17.38 10.01
C LYS A 360 -8.58 -18.74 9.31
N PRO A 361 -7.47 -19.03 8.59
CA PRO A 361 -6.43 -18.10 8.18
C PRO A 361 -6.92 -17.19 7.04
N PHE A 362 -6.29 -16.02 6.86
CA PHE A 362 -6.63 -15.07 5.79
C PHE A 362 -5.39 -14.65 5.00
N ALA A 363 -5.57 -14.23 3.75
CA ALA A 363 -4.51 -13.67 2.93
C ALA A 363 -4.19 -12.24 3.39
N ALA A 364 -2.92 -11.99 3.68
CA ALA A 364 -2.42 -10.71 4.11
C ALA A 364 -1.78 -9.93 2.94
N PRO A 365 -2.00 -8.62 2.92
CA PRO A 365 -1.36 -7.67 2.01
C PRO A 365 0.12 -7.48 2.35
N ALA A 366 0.91 -6.99 1.38
CA ALA A 366 2.36 -6.88 1.55
C ALA A 366 2.79 -5.97 2.71
N ASP A 367 2.09 -4.86 2.95
CA ASP A 367 2.42 -3.88 4.00
C ASP A 367 2.27 -4.41 5.43
N TYR A 368 1.66 -5.59 5.61
CA TYR A 368 1.57 -6.25 6.92
C TYR A 368 2.87 -6.94 7.32
N THR A 369 3.66 -7.43 6.35
CA THR A 369 4.90 -8.16 6.61
C THR A 369 6.15 -7.42 6.21
N MET A 370 6.01 -6.42 5.33
CA MET A 370 7.12 -5.69 4.72
C MET A 370 7.05 -4.20 5.04
N ASP A 371 8.21 -3.62 5.34
CA ASP A 371 8.44 -2.18 5.47
C ASP A 371 8.60 -1.59 4.06
N LEU A 372 7.47 -1.32 3.41
CA LEU A 372 7.46 -0.91 1.99
C LEU A 372 8.05 0.48 1.76
N VAL A 373 8.07 1.35 2.78
CA VAL A 373 8.79 2.62 2.72
C VAL A 373 10.28 2.36 2.53
N ARG A 374 10.81 1.41 3.30
CA ARG A 374 12.22 1.04 3.22
C ARG A 374 12.56 0.33 1.93
N MET A 375 11.70 -0.58 1.46
CA MET A 375 11.90 -1.25 0.18
C MET A 375 11.83 -0.27 -0.99
N ASP A 376 10.89 0.67 -1.01
CA ASP A 376 10.82 1.71 -2.05
C ASP A 376 12.08 2.59 -2.08
N HIS A 377 12.70 2.83 -0.93
CA HIS A 377 13.94 3.59 -0.82
C HIS A 377 15.17 2.78 -1.28
N GLU A 378 15.32 1.54 -0.80
CA GLU A 378 16.53 0.74 -0.99
C GLU A 378 16.53 -0.07 -2.28
N ILE A 379 15.35 -0.49 -2.77
CA ILE A 379 15.17 -1.32 -3.96
C ILE A 379 14.01 -0.83 -4.86
N PRO A 380 14.02 0.46 -5.26
CA PRO A 380 12.97 1.01 -6.10
C PRO A 380 12.85 0.20 -7.39
N ASN A 381 11.62 -0.15 -7.75
CA ASN A 381 11.31 -0.94 -8.95
C ASN A 381 11.80 -2.40 -8.97
N GLU A 382 12.52 -2.90 -7.94
CA GLU A 382 12.96 -4.32 -7.86
C GLU A 382 11.89 -5.26 -7.26
N TYR A 383 10.67 -4.77 -6.99
CA TYR A 383 9.55 -5.62 -6.55
C TYR A 383 8.18 -5.22 -7.12
N ARG A 384 7.22 -6.15 -7.05
CA ARG A 384 5.82 -6.00 -7.45
C ARG A 384 4.90 -6.62 -6.41
N GLU A 385 3.71 -6.04 -6.25
CA GLU A 385 2.65 -6.54 -5.38
C GLU A 385 2.14 -7.91 -5.87
N PHE A 386 1.54 -8.71 -4.99
CA PHE A 386 1.09 -10.08 -5.36
C PHE A 386 0.09 -10.10 -6.52
N SER A 387 -0.73 -9.04 -6.63
CA SER A 387 -1.79 -8.95 -7.64
C SER A 387 -1.24 -8.62 -9.03
N PHE A 388 0.03 -8.21 -9.13
CA PHE A 388 0.64 -7.65 -10.33
C PHE A 388 0.45 -8.52 -11.57
N LEU A 389 0.77 -9.81 -11.47
CA LEU A 389 0.63 -10.74 -12.61
C LEU A 389 -0.82 -11.14 -12.89
N GLY A 390 -1.75 -10.88 -11.96
CA GLY A 390 -3.19 -11.11 -12.14
C GLY A 390 -3.89 -10.00 -12.92
N LYS A 391 -3.22 -8.86 -13.13
CA LYS A 391 -3.80 -7.71 -13.84
C LYS A 391 -3.92 -8.00 -15.35
N PRO A 392 -4.98 -7.51 -16.02
CA PRO A 392 -5.14 -7.68 -17.47
C PRO A 392 -3.92 -7.23 -18.29
N GLU A 393 -3.26 -6.15 -17.88
CA GLU A 393 -2.06 -5.58 -18.50
C GLU A 393 -0.85 -6.53 -18.44
N ALA A 394 -0.82 -7.49 -17.51
CA ALA A 394 0.24 -8.49 -17.37
C ALA A 394 0.03 -9.74 -18.24
N THR A 395 -1.02 -9.80 -19.07
CA THR A 395 -1.33 -10.98 -19.91
C THR A 395 -0.16 -11.36 -20.84
N SER A 396 0.51 -10.37 -21.44
CA SER A 396 1.68 -10.61 -22.29
C SER A 396 2.88 -11.15 -21.51
N LEU A 397 3.08 -10.69 -20.26
CA LEU A 397 4.13 -11.17 -19.37
C LEU A 397 3.93 -12.65 -19.04
N LEU A 398 2.69 -13.05 -18.75
CA LEU A 398 2.33 -14.44 -18.48
C LEU A 398 2.50 -15.34 -19.70
N ALA A 399 2.23 -14.85 -20.91
CA ALA A 399 2.47 -15.59 -22.15
C ALA A 399 3.98 -15.75 -22.45
N ALA A 400 4.82 -14.85 -21.93
CA ALA A 400 6.27 -14.86 -22.06
C ALA A 400 6.98 -15.41 -20.81
N ARG A 401 6.35 -16.36 -20.09
CA ARG A 401 6.92 -16.99 -18.90
C ARG A 401 7.64 -18.30 -19.18
N VAL A 402 8.63 -18.60 -18.37
CA VAL A 402 9.24 -19.93 -18.23
C VAL A 402 8.99 -20.44 -16.82
N VAL A 403 8.69 -21.73 -16.70
CA VAL A 403 8.47 -22.37 -15.40
C VAL A 403 9.76 -23.03 -14.92
N VAL A 404 10.14 -22.81 -13.66
CA VAL A 404 11.27 -23.47 -13.00
C VAL A 404 10.72 -24.37 -11.91
N THR A 405 10.89 -25.67 -12.04
CA THR A 405 10.45 -26.65 -11.03
C THR A 405 11.64 -27.08 -10.18
N ILE A 406 11.51 -26.95 -8.86
CA ILE A 406 12.51 -27.44 -7.91
C ILE A 406 12.21 -28.90 -7.55
N CYS A 407 13.02 -29.79 -8.12
CA CYS A 407 12.82 -31.24 -8.05
C CYS A 407 12.88 -31.81 -6.64
N GLN A 408 12.09 -32.86 -6.41
CA GLN A 408 12.16 -33.72 -5.23
C GLN A 408 13.28 -34.75 -5.40
N PRO A 409 14.30 -34.77 -4.52
CA PRO A 409 15.49 -35.61 -4.69
C PRO A 409 15.20 -37.10 -4.94
N GLU A 410 14.14 -37.64 -4.32
CA GLU A 410 13.79 -39.06 -4.42
C GLU A 410 12.69 -39.38 -5.44
N ALA A 411 12.01 -38.37 -6.00
CA ALA A 411 10.83 -38.59 -6.84
C ALA A 411 10.96 -38.06 -8.28
N ASP A 412 11.91 -37.17 -8.53
CA ASP A 412 12.08 -36.52 -9.83
C ASP A 412 13.39 -36.97 -10.51
N GLU A 413 13.26 -37.64 -11.64
CA GLU A 413 14.38 -37.93 -12.56
C GLU A 413 14.63 -36.75 -13.51
N ASP A 414 15.80 -36.70 -14.16
CA ASP A 414 16.16 -35.69 -15.19
C ASP A 414 16.13 -34.22 -14.74
N CYS A 415 16.72 -33.93 -13.58
CA CYS A 415 16.85 -32.57 -13.06
C CYS A 415 18.27 -32.04 -13.17
N GLU A 416 18.39 -30.81 -13.66
CA GLU A 416 19.66 -30.16 -13.95
C GLU A 416 20.40 -29.79 -12.66
N GLU A 417 21.71 -30.04 -12.64
CA GLU A 417 22.60 -29.71 -11.52
C GLU A 417 22.91 -28.21 -11.45
N GLY A 418 22.80 -27.51 -12.59
CA GLY A 418 23.24 -26.13 -12.78
C GLY A 418 24.73 -25.98 -13.07
N GLU A 419 25.38 -27.01 -13.62
CA GLU A 419 26.77 -26.95 -14.09
C GLU A 419 26.89 -26.40 -15.52
N ALA A 420 25.78 -26.37 -16.27
CA ALA A 420 25.65 -25.81 -17.60
C ALA A 420 24.28 -25.10 -17.74
N PRO A 421 24.08 -24.27 -18.78
CA PRO A 421 22.78 -23.70 -19.07
C PRO A 421 21.72 -24.79 -19.28
N ALA A 422 20.66 -24.75 -18.47
CA ALA A 422 19.57 -25.72 -18.52
C ALA A 422 18.64 -25.39 -19.69
N LEU A 423 18.56 -26.24 -20.70
CA LEU A 423 17.67 -25.98 -21.84
C LEU A 423 16.21 -26.28 -21.46
N PRO A 424 15.25 -25.37 -21.73
CA PRO A 424 13.85 -25.62 -21.39
C PRO A 424 13.30 -26.80 -22.19
N LYS A 425 12.57 -27.69 -21.52
CA LYS A 425 11.77 -28.78 -22.12
C LYS A 425 10.31 -28.52 -21.80
N ASP A 426 9.43 -28.50 -22.80
CA ASP A 426 7.98 -28.25 -22.64
C ASP A 426 7.65 -27.01 -21.79
N ASP A 427 8.34 -25.90 -22.07
CA ASP A 427 8.23 -24.64 -21.35
C ASP A 427 8.65 -24.65 -19.86
N ALA A 428 9.38 -25.68 -19.44
CA ALA A 428 9.88 -25.84 -18.08
C ALA A 428 11.39 -26.10 -18.00
N VAL A 429 12.00 -25.62 -16.93
CA VAL A 429 13.35 -25.95 -16.47
C VAL A 429 13.23 -26.69 -15.15
N ARG A 430 13.82 -27.87 -15.03
CA ARG A 430 13.79 -28.68 -13.81
C ARG A 430 15.17 -28.61 -13.15
N LEU A 431 15.23 -28.04 -11.96
CA LEU A 431 16.48 -27.87 -11.20
C LEU A 431 16.48 -28.77 -9.98
N LYS A 432 17.63 -29.37 -9.66
CA LYS A 432 17.82 -30.01 -8.36
C LYS A 432 17.73 -28.98 -7.23
N PRO A 433 17.27 -29.36 -6.03
CA PRO A 433 17.17 -28.44 -4.91
C PRO A 433 18.54 -28.06 -4.35
N ASN A 434 18.56 -27.04 -3.51
CA ASN A 434 19.70 -26.52 -2.74
C ASN A 434 20.89 -26.16 -3.64
N ARG A 435 20.64 -25.49 -4.78
CA ARG A 435 21.71 -25.03 -5.67
C ARG A 435 22.49 -23.90 -5.03
N SER A 436 23.78 -23.80 -5.35
CA SER A 436 24.50 -22.55 -5.07
C SER A 436 23.98 -21.43 -5.97
N LEU A 437 24.26 -20.17 -5.60
CA LEU A 437 23.95 -19.03 -6.48
C LEU A 437 24.65 -19.14 -7.84
N TYR A 438 25.88 -19.65 -7.86
CA TYR A 438 26.59 -19.94 -9.12
C TYR A 438 25.83 -20.94 -10.00
N GLN A 439 25.36 -22.05 -9.41
CA GLN A 439 24.61 -23.07 -10.16
C GLN A 439 23.26 -22.52 -10.68
N LEU A 440 22.55 -21.73 -9.86
CA LEU A 440 21.31 -21.08 -10.29
C LEU A 440 21.55 -20.15 -11.49
N ARG A 441 22.53 -19.25 -11.38
CA ARG A 441 22.90 -18.32 -12.47
C ARG A 441 23.30 -19.08 -13.72
N THR A 442 24.08 -20.13 -13.58
CA THR A 442 24.57 -20.95 -14.70
C THR A 442 23.39 -21.62 -15.42
N ALA A 443 22.51 -22.28 -14.67
CA ALA A 443 21.34 -22.97 -15.22
C ALA A 443 20.42 -22.01 -15.98
N LEU A 444 20.14 -20.84 -15.41
CA LEU A 444 19.17 -19.88 -15.93
C LEU A 444 19.79 -18.80 -16.84
N SER A 445 21.09 -18.87 -17.10
CA SER A 445 21.85 -17.86 -17.86
C SER A 445 21.30 -17.57 -19.26
N HIS A 446 20.73 -18.58 -19.92
CA HIS A 446 20.21 -18.43 -21.27
C HIS A 446 18.87 -17.68 -21.35
N LEU A 447 18.13 -17.59 -20.23
CA LEU A 447 16.81 -16.96 -20.16
C LEU A 447 16.89 -15.42 -20.23
N TYR A 448 18.08 -14.87 -19.97
CA TYR A 448 18.31 -13.42 -19.86
C TYR A 448 19.49 -12.94 -20.73
N LYS A 449 19.67 -13.56 -21.92
CA LYS A 449 20.83 -13.38 -22.84
C LYS A 449 21.15 -11.93 -23.30
N SER A 450 20.43 -10.92 -22.84
CA SER A 450 20.81 -9.51 -22.99
C SER A 450 21.79 -8.98 -21.93
N TYR A 451 22.12 -9.71 -20.85
CA TYR A 451 22.97 -9.14 -19.79
C TYR A 451 24.26 -9.93 -19.52
N LYS A 452 25.39 -9.26 -19.82
CA LYS A 452 26.70 -9.59 -19.28
C LYS A 452 26.65 -9.38 -17.76
N VAL A 453 26.84 -10.44 -16.98
CA VAL A 453 27.20 -10.35 -15.56
C VAL A 453 28.41 -9.41 -15.46
N PRO A 454 28.38 -8.29 -14.71
CA PRO A 454 29.59 -7.53 -14.46
C PRO A 454 30.55 -8.43 -13.70
N PRO A 455 31.84 -8.52 -14.10
CA PRO A 455 32.82 -9.20 -13.27
C PRO A 455 32.89 -8.49 -11.92
N GLU A 456 32.95 -9.30 -10.86
CA GLU A 456 33.07 -8.93 -9.44
C GLU A 456 33.67 -7.53 -9.24
N ALA A 457 32.82 -6.53 -9.04
CA ALA A 457 33.26 -5.23 -8.58
C ALA A 457 33.38 -5.31 -7.06
N GLY A 458 34.62 -5.37 -6.57
CA GLY A 458 34.93 -5.09 -5.17
C GLY A 458 34.21 -3.81 -4.74
N TRP A 459 33.39 -3.94 -3.71
CA TRP A 459 32.46 -2.92 -3.26
C TRP A 459 33.19 -1.69 -2.70
N PRO A 460 32.78 -0.45 -3.05
CA PRO A 460 33.32 0.73 -2.42
C PRO A 460 32.79 0.82 -0.98
N HIS A 461 33.73 0.86 -0.02
CA HIS A 461 33.44 1.17 1.38
C HIS A 461 32.66 2.49 1.49
N VAL A 462 31.50 2.44 2.15
CA VAL A 462 30.76 3.62 2.59
C VAL A 462 31.53 4.22 3.77
N SER A 463 32.27 5.32 3.54
CA SER A 463 32.70 6.23 4.60
C SER A 463 31.73 7.40 4.72
N SER A 464 31.51 7.83 5.97
CA SER A 464 30.51 8.81 6.39
C SER A 464 30.75 10.25 5.85
N PRO A 465 29.78 11.17 5.99
CA PRO A 465 29.72 12.39 5.19
C PRO A 465 30.65 13.49 5.71
N ARG A 466 31.26 14.24 4.79
CA ARG A 466 31.74 15.61 5.04
C ARG A 466 31.05 16.59 4.10
N GLU A 467 30.74 17.73 4.70
CA GLU A 467 30.02 18.93 4.23
C GLU A 467 30.60 19.62 2.97
N PRO A 468 29.87 20.62 2.40
CA PRO A 468 29.85 20.89 0.97
C PRO A 468 30.82 22.00 0.54
N HIS A 469 31.40 21.86 -0.65
CA HIS A 469 32.01 22.99 -1.34
C HIS A 469 31.64 23.05 -2.83
N ALA A 470 31.00 24.18 -3.15
CA ALA A 470 31.17 25.04 -4.33
C ALA A 470 30.90 24.48 -5.75
N CYS A 471 29.82 25.03 -6.33
CA CYS A 471 29.56 25.23 -7.76
C CYS A 471 30.81 25.56 -8.60
N SER A 472 30.99 24.87 -9.72
CA SER A 472 31.40 25.52 -10.97
C SER A 472 30.84 24.79 -12.19
N SER A 473 30.49 25.59 -13.18
CA SER A 473 29.80 25.29 -14.42
C SER A 473 30.52 24.32 -15.35
N MET A 474 29.80 23.32 -15.91
CA MET A 474 30.16 22.69 -17.18
C MET A 474 28.95 22.49 -18.08
N ARG A 475 29.16 22.86 -19.36
CA ARG A 475 28.18 22.91 -20.45
C ARG A 475 27.64 21.52 -20.79
N VAL A 476 26.32 21.43 -20.91
CA VAL A 476 25.60 20.24 -21.38
C VAL A 476 25.85 20.04 -22.88
N ARG A 477 26.52 18.94 -23.25
CA ARG A 477 26.44 18.34 -24.60
C ARG A 477 25.27 17.38 -24.61
N ALA A 478 24.40 17.51 -25.61
CA ALA A 478 23.28 16.60 -25.85
C ALA A 478 23.75 15.14 -26.02
N PRO A 479 23.01 14.13 -25.52
CA PRO A 479 23.32 12.73 -25.77
C PRO A 479 22.92 12.33 -27.22
N PRO A 480 23.70 11.47 -27.89
CA PRO A 480 23.33 10.97 -29.21
C PRO A 480 22.22 9.91 -29.12
N GLY A 481 21.40 9.90 -30.17
CA GLY A 481 20.41 8.90 -30.62
C GLY A 481 20.01 7.77 -29.69
N LYS A 482 18.69 7.67 -29.43
CA LYS A 482 18.03 6.44 -29.01
C LYS A 482 18.33 5.33 -30.02
N GLU A 483 19.22 4.40 -29.68
CA GLU A 483 19.22 3.09 -30.31
C GLU A 483 17.91 2.39 -29.90
N ALA A 484 17.15 1.97 -30.90
CA ALA A 484 15.96 1.15 -30.70
C ALA A 484 16.38 -0.13 -29.98
N GLY A 485 15.72 -0.44 -28.86
CA GLY A 485 15.88 -1.71 -28.18
C GLY A 485 15.57 -2.89 -29.12
N PRO A 486 16.11 -4.08 -28.86
CA PRO A 486 15.92 -5.24 -29.73
C PRO A 486 14.43 -5.55 -29.89
N SER A 487 13.95 -5.65 -31.14
CA SER A 487 12.55 -6.00 -31.42
C SER A 487 12.31 -7.47 -31.06
N CYS A 488 11.40 -7.72 -30.13
CA CYS A 488 11.03 -9.07 -29.68
C CYS A 488 10.30 -9.84 -30.81
N ALA A 489 10.64 -11.12 -30.98
CA ALA A 489 10.00 -12.01 -31.95
C ALA A 489 8.65 -12.57 -31.44
N HIS A 490 7.84 -13.11 -32.37
CA HIS A 490 6.45 -13.54 -32.15
C HIS A 490 6.30 -14.71 -31.15
N PRO A 491 5.17 -14.79 -30.41
CA PRO A 491 4.90 -15.83 -29.41
C PRO A 491 4.78 -17.27 -29.95
N GLN A 492 4.95 -17.51 -31.25
CA GLN A 492 4.91 -18.85 -31.87
C GLN A 492 6.29 -19.50 -32.05
N GLU A 493 7.40 -18.82 -31.71
CA GLU A 493 8.75 -19.39 -31.83
C GLU A 493 9.12 -20.35 -30.68
N PRO A 494 10.09 -21.27 -30.88
CA PRO A 494 10.66 -22.09 -29.80
C PRO A 494 11.26 -21.21 -28.69
N LEU A 495 11.15 -21.66 -27.42
CA LEU A 495 11.55 -20.88 -26.23
C LEU A 495 12.96 -20.28 -26.28
N LEU A 496 13.91 -20.97 -26.92
CA LEU A 496 15.29 -20.51 -27.07
C LEU A 496 15.40 -19.15 -27.81
N HIS A 497 14.36 -18.76 -28.53
CA HIS A 497 14.26 -17.54 -29.33
C HIS A 497 13.23 -16.53 -28.79
N ARG A 498 12.47 -16.88 -27.74
CA ARG A 498 11.50 -15.96 -27.11
C ARG A 498 12.22 -15.00 -26.16
N CYS A 499 11.80 -13.73 -26.18
CA CYS A 499 12.16 -12.77 -25.14
C CYS A 499 11.34 -13.08 -23.88
N LEU A 500 11.88 -13.93 -23.00
CA LEU A 500 11.27 -14.27 -21.73
C LEU A 500 11.22 -13.05 -20.80
N GLN A 501 10.07 -12.86 -20.16
CA GLN A 501 9.84 -11.71 -19.29
C GLN A 501 9.57 -12.13 -17.85
N VAL A 502 9.15 -13.38 -17.61
CA VAL A 502 8.85 -13.90 -16.27
C VAL A 502 9.52 -15.26 -16.07
N VAL A 503 10.31 -15.39 -15.01
CA VAL A 503 10.72 -16.69 -14.46
C VAL A 503 9.82 -17.02 -13.29
N HIS A 504 9.09 -18.13 -13.40
CA HIS A 504 8.13 -18.55 -12.39
C HIS A 504 8.58 -19.84 -11.72
N PHE A 505 8.83 -19.82 -10.41
CA PHE A 505 9.20 -21.00 -9.63
C PHE A 505 7.96 -21.77 -9.15
N LEU A 506 7.83 -23.02 -9.61
CA LEU A 506 6.75 -23.91 -9.23
C LEU A 506 7.05 -24.55 -7.86
N GLY A 507 6.69 -23.84 -6.80
CA GLY A 507 6.79 -24.30 -5.41
C GLY A 507 8.22 -24.48 -4.88
N ARG A 508 8.32 -24.81 -3.58
CA ARG A 508 9.58 -25.15 -2.87
C ARG A 508 10.68 -24.10 -3.05
N MET A 509 10.28 -22.82 -3.06
CA MET A 509 11.22 -21.72 -3.25
C MET A 509 12.29 -21.66 -2.15
N ASP A 510 11.95 -22.11 -0.94
CA ASP A 510 12.87 -22.30 0.20
C ASP A 510 14.02 -23.27 -0.10
N ARG A 511 13.85 -24.15 -1.10
CA ARG A 511 14.83 -25.15 -1.55
C ARG A 511 15.46 -24.81 -2.88
N ALA A 512 15.18 -23.67 -3.48
CA ALA A 512 15.79 -23.31 -4.76
C ALA A 512 17.31 -23.08 -4.62
N VAL A 513 17.71 -22.39 -3.53
CA VAL A 513 19.08 -21.95 -3.30
C VAL A 513 19.53 -22.27 -1.88
N LEU A 514 20.78 -22.71 -1.74
CA LEU A 514 21.50 -22.75 -0.48
C LEU A 514 22.59 -21.67 -0.49
N LEU A 515 22.50 -20.73 0.46
CA LEU A 515 23.48 -19.65 0.60
C LEU A 515 24.69 -20.11 1.41
N SER A 516 25.90 -19.74 0.96
CA SER A 516 27.10 -19.82 1.77
C SER A 516 27.07 -18.84 2.94
N ALA A 517 27.93 -19.04 3.94
CA ALA A 517 27.97 -18.17 5.12
C ALA A 517 28.22 -16.69 4.76
N SER A 518 29.10 -16.41 3.79
CA SER A 518 29.37 -15.03 3.35
C SER A 518 28.19 -14.41 2.61
N GLU A 519 27.49 -15.19 1.77
CA GLU A 519 26.27 -14.73 1.09
C GLU A 519 25.15 -14.46 2.10
N VAL A 520 24.99 -15.31 3.13
CA VAL A 520 24.06 -15.06 4.24
C VAL A 520 24.38 -13.73 4.90
N THR A 521 25.63 -13.47 5.27
CA THR A 521 26.01 -12.19 5.91
C THR A 521 25.68 -11.01 5.02
N SER A 522 26.06 -11.05 3.74
CA SER A 522 25.83 -9.95 2.79
C SER A 522 24.34 -9.66 2.59
N TYR A 523 23.52 -10.70 2.38
CA TYR A 523 22.09 -10.53 2.18
C TYR A 523 21.35 -10.17 3.48
N ASN A 524 21.79 -10.70 4.62
CA ASN A 524 21.24 -10.32 5.91
C ASN A 524 21.46 -8.83 6.19
N GLU A 525 22.66 -8.30 5.96
CA GLU A 525 22.93 -6.86 6.12
C GLU A 525 22.00 -5.97 5.29
N ARG A 526 21.75 -6.38 4.05
CA ARG A 526 20.88 -5.66 3.11
C ARG A 526 19.39 -5.77 3.46
N MET A 527 18.93 -6.95 3.87
CA MET A 527 17.50 -7.26 3.91
C MET A 527 16.88 -7.25 5.32
N ARG A 528 17.70 -7.28 6.39
CA ARG A 528 17.22 -7.30 7.80
C ARG A 528 16.32 -6.14 8.19
N SER A 529 16.29 -5.08 7.37
CA SER A 529 15.51 -3.88 7.60
C SER A 529 14.16 -3.87 6.86
N TRP A 530 13.95 -4.76 5.89
CA TRP A 530 12.80 -4.77 4.99
C TRP A 530 11.55 -5.39 5.59
N ALA A 531 11.68 -6.11 6.69
CA ALA A 531 10.55 -6.73 7.38
C ALA A 531 9.79 -5.71 8.25
N GLY A 532 8.47 -5.79 8.21
CA GLY A 532 7.53 -4.99 8.98
C GLY A 532 7.37 -5.45 10.43
N ALA A 533 6.44 -4.82 11.16
CA ALA A 533 6.19 -5.08 12.56
C ALA A 533 4.76 -5.58 12.80
N PHE A 534 4.62 -6.73 13.46
CA PHE A 534 3.35 -7.22 14.01
C PHE A 534 3.00 -6.46 15.29
N CYS A 535 1.78 -5.91 15.35
CA CYS A 535 1.27 -5.20 16.53
C CYS A 535 -0.12 -5.71 16.93
N CYS A 536 -0.56 -5.64 18.19
CA CYS A 536 0.24 -5.30 19.37
C CYS A 536 0.18 -6.43 20.39
N VAL A 537 1.34 -6.97 20.74
CA VAL A 537 1.49 -7.98 21.79
C VAL A 537 1.55 -7.33 23.17
N GLU A 538 1.12 -8.07 24.20
CA GLU A 538 1.28 -7.69 25.60
C GLU A 538 2.77 -7.66 25.94
N GLY A 539 3.34 -6.45 26.00
CA GLY A 539 4.76 -6.22 26.21
C GLY A 539 5.13 -4.74 26.04
N LYS A 540 6.37 -4.39 26.39
CA LYS A 540 6.93 -3.06 26.15
C LYS A 540 8.30 -3.20 25.45
N PRO A 541 8.43 -2.69 24.21
CA PRO A 541 7.34 -2.28 23.30
C PRO A 541 6.39 -3.42 22.93
N GLY A 542 5.15 -3.09 22.58
CA GLY A 542 4.11 -4.06 22.24
C GLY A 542 4.16 -4.55 20.79
N HIS A 543 5.30 -4.53 20.10
CA HIS A 543 5.40 -4.99 18.71
C HIS A 543 6.51 -6.02 18.53
N ILE A 544 6.31 -6.95 17.60
CA ILE A 544 7.30 -7.97 17.21
C ILE A 544 7.65 -7.72 15.75
N LEU A 545 8.94 -7.59 15.43
CA LEU A 545 9.37 -7.48 14.04
C LEU A 545 9.45 -8.86 13.41
N TYR A 546 9.00 -8.96 12.16
CA TYR A 546 9.29 -10.13 11.35
C TYR A 546 10.78 -10.17 10.99
N ASP A 547 11.30 -11.36 10.70
CA ASP A 547 12.69 -11.55 10.28
C ASP A 547 12.76 -12.48 9.07
N LEU A 548 13.28 -11.98 7.94
CA LEU A 548 13.48 -12.76 6.72
C LEU A 548 14.54 -13.87 6.90
N PHE A 549 15.39 -13.77 7.93
CA PHE A 549 16.48 -14.69 8.25
C PHE A 549 16.21 -15.51 9.52
N TRP A 550 14.96 -15.54 10.00
CA TRP A 550 14.59 -16.19 11.26
C TRP A 550 15.11 -17.64 11.41
N ASP A 551 15.21 -18.41 10.33
CA ASP A 551 15.68 -19.81 10.29
C ASP A 551 17.19 -19.98 10.08
N VAL A 552 17.97 -18.89 10.06
CA VAL A 552 19.41 -18.92 9.76
C VAL A 552 20.24 -18.59 11.01
N PRO A 553 20.84 -19.59 11.70
CA PRO A 553 21.69 -19.32 12.86
C PRO A 553 22.86 -18.39 12.54
N GLY A 554 23.18 -17.48 13.45
CA GLY A 554 24.26 -16.50 13.32
C GLY A 554 23.90 -15.23 12.55
N HIS A 555 22.66 -15.08 12.05
CA HIS A 555 22.23 -13.85 11.40
C HIS A 555 22.12 -12.68 12.38
N ILE A 556 22.21 -11.45 11.85
CA ILE A 556 22.05 -10.22 12.60
C ILE A 556 20.64 -9.68 12.36
N ASN A 557 19.85 -9.54 13.43
CA ASN A 557 18.50 -8.98 13.31
C ASN A 557 18.52 -7.46 13.08
N ARG A 558 17.32 -6.86 12.91
CA ARG A 558 17.16 -5.39 12.70
C ARG A 558 17.75 -4.52 13.82
N PHE A 559 18.01 -5.08 15.00
CA PHE A 559 18.58 -4.38 16.16
C PHE A 559 20.09 -4.58 16.32
N ASN A 560 20.78 -5.06 15.29
CA ASN A 560 22.21 -5.38 15.34
C ASN A 560 22.56 -6.43 16.39
N LYS A 561 21.65 -7.36 16.72
CA LYS A 561 21.93 -8.49 17.63
C LYS A 561 22.07 -9.77 16.84
N VAL A 562 23.14 -10.51 17.11
CA VAL A 562 23.36 -11.86 16.58
C VAL A 562 22.31 -12.81 17.16
N GLN A 563 21.68 -13.62 16.31
CA GLN A 563 20.72 -14.65 16.69
C GLN A 563 21.37 -16.03 16.54
N GLU A 564 21.75 -16.67 17.65
CA GLU A 564 22.48 -17.94 17.65
C GLU A 564 21.62 -19.18 17.34
N GLY A 565 20.29 -19.04 17.36
CA GLY A 565 19.34 -20.12 17.08
C GLY A 565 18.19 -19.65 16.17
N PRO A 566 17.25 -20.55 15.80
CA PRO A 566 16.05 -20.14 15.09
C PRO A 566 15.33 -19.07 15.92
N TRP A 567 15.07 -17.93 15.30
CA TRP A 567 14.48 -16.77 15.99
C TRP A 567 13.10 -17.12 16.52
N GLU A 568 12.87 -16.82 17.80
CA GLU A 568 11.56 -16.90 18.44
C GLU A 568 10.91 -15.51 18.47
N PRO A 569 9.56 -15.42 18.39
CA PRO A 569 8.85 -14.15 18.45
C PRO A 569 9.13 -13.42 19.77
N MET A 570 9.96 -12.38 19.69
CA MET A 570 10.29 -11.54 20.83
C MET A 570 9.79 -10.12 20.57
N PRO A 571 9.13 -9.47 21.55
CA PRO A 571 8.91 -8.04 21.49
C PRO A 571 10.24 -7.32 21.22
N GLY A 572 10.19 -6.26 20.41
CA GLY A 572 11.36 -5.41 20.17
C GLY A 572 11.96 -4.87 21.49
N PRO A 573 13.18 -4.31 21.47
CA PRO A 573 13.74 -3.56 22.60
C PRO A 573 13.02 -2.24 22.85
#